data_AF-Q72F66-F1
#
_entry.id   AF-Q72F66-F1
#
_cell.length_a   1.000
_cell.length_b   1.000
_cell.length_c   1.000
_cell.angle_alpha   90.00
_cell.angle_beta   90.00
_cell.angle_gamma   90.00
#
_symmetry.space_group_name_H-M   'P 1'
#
loop_
_entity.id
_entity.type
_entity.pdbx_description
1 polymer ?
#
loop_
_entity_poly.entity_id
_entity_poly.type
_entity_poly.pdbx_seq_one_letter_code
_entity_poly.pdbx_strand_id
1 'polypeptide(L)'
;MPHGTAAQVTSMSDSTARRVLVLGAAPEDATPETHIMAGPWAFAGQEERFPGWETSFTICPPPFADPDLLAQAQDEAHTYAISRIDDIALRLGAHHGADLPRAFWEVALIPWLALCGQLLVERQRRVQDMLRLFGDEELEVTLLPGDCAFSFHSTHDFVLHGAQDNLFNHWVFSRMIEGMVPAAWTVRWAQPVTRHCGAPEKGLRHMARTLLYKLPFPRVKGFSTRRSLLYSLALMANRNSADNTIPLDRLRGRMPQWCFDPDTVLLPSIPRSFYTTPLPRRVKPAARPGIRVASVASFYDDPYRFHLAAARAAGTRLVFIQHGGNYGHVRTYGTSPVYEYNQHAFLTWGWTSHGPHKGNFVPVPHAQLQELRGRHRDESGRLILVGAEMSTFNYRLDSKPQPFEFTHYRNDKVTFLEALPEATRKATLYRPYFETRSGLEDAPWVLRRVPDVERCTGSLDDHMLRCRLLVLDHHGTTLELAMAADVPMVLFWNMQHWRVCPETEEALGWLEEAGIYHRTPAAAAAHIARIWDDVPGWWHSAPVREARARWSARYALTTDDDFDRVWTQTLRTL
;
A
#
# COMPACT_ATOMS: atom_id res chain seq x y z
N MET A 1 65.35 9.26 -52.80
CA MET A 1 65.68 8.18 -51.83
C MET A 1 65.15 8.60 -50.46
N PRO A 2 63.92 8.22 -50.09
CA PRO A 2 63.35 8.48 -48.78
C PRO A 2 63.31 7.19 -47.93
N HIS A 3 63.75 7.27 -46.68
CA HIS A 3 63.45 6.33 -45.60
C HIS A 3 63.30 7.22 -44.35
N GLY A 4 62.22 7.26 -43.59
CA GLY A 4 61.19 6.27 -43.31
C GLY A 4 61.01 6.30 -41.78
N THR A 5 60.22 7.24 -41.27
CA THR A 5 59.99 7.43 -39.83
C THR A 5 58.97 6.39 -39.36
N ALA A 6 59.42 5.44 -38.56
CA ALA A 6 58.56 4.40 -37.98
C ALA A 6 57.67 4.99 -36.88
N ALA A 7 56.37 4.72 -37.00
CA ALA A 7 55.34 5.06 -36.05
C ALA A 7 55.54 4.29 -34.72
N GLN A 8 55.55 5.02 -33.60
CA GLN A 8 55.32 4.43 -32.29
C GLN A 8 53.83 4.12 -32.17
N VAL A 9 53.51 2.82 -32.14
CA VAL A 9 52.21 2.32 -31.71
C VAL A 9 52.14 2.49 -30.20
N THR A 10 51.47 3.55 -29.74
CA THR A 10 50.98 3.64 -28.36
C THR A 10 49.85 2.64 -28.20
N SER A 11 50.12 1.54 -27.47
CA SER A 11 49.06 0.67 -26.96
C SER A 11 48.23 1.49 -25.96
N MET A 12 47.01 1.86 -26.34
CA MET A 12 45.99 2.22 -25.38
C MET A 12 45.69 0.97 -24.55
N SER A 13 46.16 0.95 -23.31
CA SER A 13 45.60 0.08 -22.29
C SER A 13 44.19 0.60 -22.00
N ASP A 14 43.20 -0.04 -22.61
CA ASP A 14 41.80 0.20 -22.33
C ASP A 14 41.51 -0.35 -20.93
N SER A 15 41.81 0.43 -19.89
CA SER A 15 41.35 0.14 -18.54
C SER A 15 39.88 0.55 -18.50
N THR A 16 38.99 -0.33 -18.93
CA THR A 16 37.55 -0.16 -18.73
C THR A 16 37.32 0.00 -17.22
N ALA A 17 37.03 1.22 -16.78
CA ALA A 17 36.71 1.49 -15.38
C ALA A 17 35.52 0.59 -14.99
N ARG A 18 35.65 -0.13 -13.88
CA ARG A 18 34.58 -1.02 -13.39
C ARG A 18 33.32 -0.22 -13.14
N ARG A 19 32.18 -0.72 -13.61
CA ARG A 19 30.89 -0.08 -13.36
C ARG A 19 30.50 -0.26 -11.89
N VAL A 20 29.75 0.68 -11.34
CA VAL A 20 29.31 0.66 -9.94
C VAL A 20 27.84 0.23 -9.87
N LEU A 21 27.55 -0.82 -9.11
CA LEU A 21 26.17 -1.17 -8.74
C LEU A 21 25.73 -0.37 -7.51
N VAL A 22 24.75 0.50 -7.71
CA VAL A 22 24.20 1.36 -6.67
C VAL A 22 22.95 0.73 -6.04
N LEU A 23 23.05 0.40 -4.76
CA LEU A 23 21.94 -0.18 -3.98
C LEU A 23 21.02 0.88 -3.33
N GLY A 24 21.53 2.09 -3.13
CA GLY A 24 20.83 3.21 -2.48
C GLY A 24 20.55 4.37 -3.43
N ALA A 25 20.76 5.61 -2.97
CA ALA A 25 20.65 6.80 -3.80
C ALA A 25 21.79 6.87 -4.83
N ALA A 26 21.50 7.33 -6.05
CA ALA A 26 22.51 7.56 -7.08
C ALA A 26 23.51 8.62 -6.61
N PRO A 27 24.83 8.39 -6.75
CA PRO A 27 25.83 9.38 -6.43
C PRO A 27 25.78 10.54 -7.42
N GLU A 28 26.36 11.65 -6.98
CA GLU A 28 26.35 12.94 -7.65
C GLU A 28 26.87 12.93 -9.10
N ASP A 29 27.86 12.07 -9.34
CA ASP A 29 28.62 11.89 -10.57
C ASP A 29 28.18 10.67 -11.37
N ALA A 30 27.03 10.06 -11.03
CA ALA A 30 26.55 8.87 -11.72
C ALA A 30 26.26 9.14 -13.21
N THR A 31 26.79 8.28 -14.09
CA THR A 31 26.47 8.26 -15.53
C THR A 31 25.98 6.88 -15.97
N PRO A 32 25.21 6.78 -17.07
CA PRO A 32 24.75 5.51 -17.61
C PRO A 32 25.86 4.47 -17.89
N GLU A 33 27.01 4.95 -18.36
CA GLU A 33 28.16 4.12 -18.75
C GLU A 33 28.88 3.57 -17.52
N THR A 34 28.86 4.31 -16.42
CA THR A 34 29.64 4.01 -15.22
C THR A 34 28.84 3.37 -14.09
N HIS A 35 27.51 3.50 -14.09
CA HIS A 35 26.67 3.05 -12.98
C HIS A 35 25.48 2.19 -13.44
N ILE A 36 25.12 1.22 -12.59
CA ILE A 36 23.91 0.41 -12.68
C ILE A 36 23.10 0.66 -11.40
N MET A 37 21.79 0.83 -11.52
CA MET A 37 20.92 1.10 -10.37
C MET A 37 20.12 -0.15 -9.98
N ALA A 38 20.09 -0.47 -8.68
CA ALA A 38 19.29 -1.57 -8.15
C ALA A 38 17.77 -1.34 -8.27
N GLY A 39 17.36 -0.08 -8.46
CA GLY A 39 15.98 0.29 -8.73
C GLY A 39 15.78 1.80 -8.83
N PRO A 40 14.54 2.24 -9.16
CA PRO A 40 14.23 3.65 -9.42
C PRO A 40 14.31 4.54 -8.17
N TRP A 41 14.33 3.97 -6.96
CA TRP A 41 14.55 4.72 -5.72
C TRP A 41 15.91 5.42 -5.68
N ALA A 42 16.85 5.00 -6.53
CA ALA A 42 18.13 5.66 -6.71
C ALA A 42 17.96 7.12 -7.17
N PHE A 43 16.87 7.44 -7.86
CA PHE A 43 16.60 8.76 -8.41
C PHE A 43 15.54 9.55 -7.63
N ALA A 44 14.83 8.92 -6.69
CA ALA A 44 13.73 9.56 -5.97
C ALA A 44 14.19 10.82 -5.20
N GLY A 45 13.58 11.96 -5.51
CA GLY A 45 13.92 13.26 -4.92
C GLY A 45 15.12 13.96 -5.58
N GLN A 46 15.70 13.38 -6.63
CA GLN A 46 16.82 13.94 -7.39
C GLN A 46 16.70 13.72 -8.90
N GLU A 47 15.48 13.44 -9.40
CA GLU A 47 15.25 13.09 -10.80
C GLU A 47 15.72 14.18 -11.79
N GLU A 48 15.60 15.45 -11.41
CA GLU A 48 16.02 16.58 -12.27
C GLU A 48 17.51 16.59 -12.56
N ARG A 49 18.32 16.00 -11.66
CA ARG A 49 19.77 15.87 -11.84
C ARG A 49 20.12 14.84 -12.91
N PHE A 50 19.25 13.87 -13.14
CA PHE A 50 19.45 12.75 -14.05
C PHE A 50 18.37 12.75 -15.13
N PRO A 51 18.36 13.73 -16.05
CA PRO A 51 17.32 13.82 -17.06
C PRO A 51 17.32 12.58 -17.97
N GLY A 52 16.13 11.98 -18.15
CA GLY A 52 15.98 10.76 -18.94
C GLY A 52 16.54 9.52 -18.26
N TRP A 53 16.68 9.51 -16.93
CA TRP A 53 17.17 8.37 -16.17
C TRP A 53 16.37 7.09 -16.44
N GLU A 54 15.08 7.22 -16.75
CA GLU A 54 14.16 6.11 -17.02
C GLU A 54 14.58 5.27 -18.23
N THR A 55 15.28 5.87 -19.21
CA THR A 55 15.66 5.23 -20.47
C THR A 55 17.17 5.12 -20.66
N SER A 56 17.95 6.00 -20.03
CA SER A 56 19.40 6.05 -20.20
C SER A 56 20.15 5.11 -19.25
N PHE A 57 19.75 5.00 -17.97
CA PHE A 57 20.44 4.16 -17.00
C PHE A 57 20.00 2.70 -17.10
N THR A 58 20.95 1.79 -16.86
CA THR A 58 20.61 0.40 -16.59
C THR A 58 20.01 0.29 -15.19
N ILE A 59 18.75 -0.14 -15.10
CA ILE A 59 18.03 -0.32 -13.83
C ILE A 59 17.56 -1.76 -13.73
N CYS A 60 17.77 -2.38 -12.56
CA CYS A 60 17.27 -3.73 -12.32
C CYS A 60 15.75 -3.80 -12.53
N PRO A 61 15.24 -4.76 -13.32
CA PRO A 61 13.82 -4.87 -13.60
C PRO A 61 13.00 -5.15 -12.31
N PRO A 62 11.71 -4.82 -12.31
CA PRO A 62 10.83 -5.16 -11.19
C PRO A 62 10.67 -6.70 -11.06
N PRO A 63 10.78 -7.26 -9.85
CA PRO A 63 10.77 -8.71 -9.64
C PRO A 63 9.40 -9.37 -9.89
N PHE A 64 8.31 -8.57 -9.89
CA PHE A 64 6.93 -9.06 -9.89
C PHE A 64 6.08 -8.46 -11.02
N ALA A 65 6.65 -8.32 -12.22
CA ALA A 65 5.88 -7.99 -13.43
C ALA A 65 4.85 -9.10 -13.78
N ASP A 66 5.11 -10.34 -13.36
CA ASP A 66 4.14 -11.44 -13.42
C ASP A 66 3.26 -11.44 -12.15
N PRO A 67 1.93 -11.30 -12.28
CA PRO A 67 1.02 -11.32 -11.13
C PRO A 67 1.02 -12.64 -10.34
N ASP A 68 1.34 -13.77 -10.97
CA ASP A 68 1.38 -15.05 -10.27
C ASP A 68 2.64 -15.17 -9.40
N LEU A 69 3.76 -14.59 -9.85
CA LEU A 69 4.96 -14.45 -9.02
C LEU A 69 4.72 -13.52 -7.82
N LEU A 70 3.95 -12.44 -7.99
CA LEU A 70 3.56 -11.56 -6.88
C LEU A 70 2.72 -12.32 -5.85
N ALA A 71 1.73 -13.09 -6.29
CA ALA A 71 0.87 -13.90 -5.42
C ALA A 71 1.69 -14.97 -4.68
N GLN A 72 2.64 -15.63 -5.36
CA GLN A 72 3.55 -16.59 -4.73
C GLN A 72 4.42 -15.92 -3.66
N ALA A 73 5.00 -14.75 -3.96
CA ALA A 73 5.82 -14.01 -3.01
C ALA A 73 5.03 -13.54 -1.78
N GLN A 74 3.76 -13.19 -1.97
CA GLN A 74 2.83 -12.87 -0.88
C GLN A 74 2.55 -14.08 0.01
N ASP A 75 2.29 -15.25 -0.57
CA ASP A 75 2.11 -16.52 0.16
C ASP A 75 3.38 -16.92 0.94
N GLU A 76 4.56 -16.77 0.33
CA GLU A 76 5.85 -16.99 0.99
C GLU A 76 6.07 -16.05 2.17
N ALA A 77 5.78 -14.76 1.99
CA ALA A 77 5.89 -13.77 3.06
C ALA A 77 4.91 -14.04 4.22
N HIS A 78 3.68 -14.45 3.92
CA HIS A 78 2.68 -14.83 4.93
C HIS A 78 3.12 -16.06 5.69
N THR A 79 3.57 -17.10 4.98
CA THR A 79 4.00 -18.36 5.58
C THR A 79 5.19 -18.13 6.51
N TYR A 80 6.17 -17.33 6.08
CA TYR A 80 7.28 -16.91 6.92
C TYR A 80 6.79 -16.15 8.16
N ALA A 81 5.98 -15.10 7.99
CA ALA A 81 5.44 -14.32 9.11
C ALA A 81 4.71 -15.19 10.14
N ILE A 82 3.88 -16.13 9.70
CA ILE A 82 3.12 -17.02 10.59
C ILE A 82 4.06 -18.01 11.31
N SER A 83 5.09 -18.50 10.63
CA SER A 83 6.10 -19.38 11.25
C SER A 83 6.93 -18.68 12.33
N ARG A 84 7.05 -17.34 12.26
CA ARG A 84 7.82 -16.54 13.22
C ARG A 84 7.02 -16.02 14.42
N ILE A 85 5.79 -16.49 14.62
CA ILE A 85 4.97 -16.03 15.75
C ILE A 85 5.52 -16.59 17.06
N ASP A 86 5.77 -17.89 17.13
CA ASP A 86 6.05 -18.59 18.40
C ASP A 86 7.43 -18.22 18.98
N ASP A 87 8.45 -18.05 18.14
CA ASP A 87 9.81 -17.66 18.56
C ASP A 87 9.87 -16.20 19.04
N ILE A 88 9.20 -15.29 18.32
CA ILE A 88 9.13 -13.87 18.73
C ILE A 88 8.25 -13.73 19.99
N ALA A 89 7.16 -14.49 20.08
CA ALA A 89 6.33 -14.59 21.28
C ALA A 89 7.14 -15.06 22.49
N LEU A 90 7.98 -16.10 22.34
CA LEU A 90 8.84 -16.59 23.42
C LEU A 90 9.82 -15.51 23.89
N ARG A 91 10.46 -14.81 22.95
CA ARG A 91 11.40 -13.70 23.25
C ARG A 91 10.72 -12.57 24.01
N LEU A 92 9.58 -12.08 23.51
CA LEU A 92 8.87 -10.96 24.11
C LEU A 92 8.19 -11.36 25.43
N GLY A 93 7.64 -12.58 25.51
CA GLY A 93 7.08 -13.14 26.73
C GLY A 93 8.12 -13.22 27.85
N ALA A 94 9.33 -13.70 27.55
CA ALA A 94 10.44 -13.72 28.50
C ALA A 94 10.84 -12.31 28.96
N HIS A 95 10.95 -11.35 28.03
CA HIS A 95 11.26 -9.94 28.36
C HIS A 95 10.22 -9.32 29.30
N HIS A 96 8.93 -9.58 29.06
CA HIS A 96 7.83 -9.03 29.87
C HIS A 96 7.52 -9.84 31.13
N GLY A 97 8.11 -11.02 31.31
CA GLY A 97 7.67 -11.98 32.33
C GLY A 97 6.20 -12.37 32.17
N ALA A 98 5.76 -12.52 30.92
CA ALA A 98 4.38 -12.75 30.53
C ALA A 98 4.21 -14.14 29.89
N ASP A 99 3.19 -14.86 30.34
CA ASP A 99 2.76 -16.16 29.84
C ASP A 99 1.39 -15.95 29.16
N LEU A 100 1.46 -15.60 27.88
CA LEU A 100 0.30 -15.22 27.06
C LEU A 100 0.06 -16.26 25.97
N PRO A 101 -1.22 -16.63 25.71
CA PRO A 101 -1.55 -17.65 24.73
C PRO A 101 -1.21 -17.18 23.32
N ARG A 102 -0.99 -18.11 22.39
CA ARG A 102 -0.67 -17.82 21.00
C ARG A 102 -1.65 -16.84 20.33
N ALA A 103 -2.94 -16.93 20.61
CA ALA A 103 -3.96 -16.00 20.09
C ALA A 103 -3.71 -14.52 20.44
N PHE A 104 -3.01 -14.23 21.55
CA PHE A 104 -2.51 -12.88 21.85
C PHE A 104 -1.47 -12.47 20.81
N TRP A 105 -0.44 -13.31 20.64
CA TRP A 105 0.72 -13.02 19.81
C TRP A 105 0.38 -12.95 18.32
N GLU A 106 -0.59 -13.75 17.85
CA GLU A 106 -1.11 -13.66 16.48
C GLU A 106 -1.63 -12.25 16.17
N VAL A 107 -2.49 -11.70 17.04
CA VAL A 107 -3.03 -10.34 16.85
C VAL A 107 -1.95 -9.28 17.07
N ALA A 108 -1.04 -9.49 18.04
CA ALA A 108 -0.03 -8.51 18.42
C ALA A 108 1.08 -8.35 17.36
N LEU A 109 1.51 -9.45 16.74
CA LEU A 109 2.72 -9.49 15.93
C LEU A 109 2.46 -9.42 14.43
N ILE A 110 1.35 -9.98 13.93
CA ILE A 110 1.13 -10.16 12.49
C ILE A 110 1.25 -8.87 11.66
N PRO A 111 0.71 -7.70 12.06
CA PRO A 111 0.87 -6.49 11.26
C PRO A 111 2.32 -6.13 10.96
N TRP A 112 3.21 -6.29 11.95
CA TRP A 112 4.64 -6.03 11.75
C TRP A 112 5.35 -7.20 11.05
N LEU A 113 5.10 -8.44 11.47
CA LEU A 113 5.72 -9.63 10.89
C LEU A 113 5.38 -9.77 9.40
N ALA A 114 4.13 -9.55 9.01
CA ALA A 114 3.70 -9.61 7.62
C ALA A 114 4.40 -8.53 6.76
N LEU A 115 4.56 -7.31 7.27
CA LEU A 115 5.30 -6.26 6.58
C LEU A 115 6.79 -6.61 6.43
N CYS A 116 7.42 -7.13 7.49
CA CYS A 116 8.82 -7.57 7.44
C CYS A 116 9.00 -8.73 6.45
N GLY A 117 8.16 -9.76 6.52
CA GLY A 117 8.21 -10.90 5.60
C GLY A 117 8.09 -10.46 4.15
N GLN A 118 7.14 -9.56 3.85
CA GLN A 118 6.96 -9.01 2.51
C GLN A 118 8.18 -8.23 2.01
N LEU A 119 8.76 -7.39 2.88
CA LEU A 119 9.98 -6.65 2.56
C LEU A 119 11.15 -7.61 2.26
N LEU A 120 11.35 -8.63 3.09
CA LEU A 120 12.47 -9.57 2.96
C LEU A 120 12.33 -10.43 1.70
N VAL A 121 11.13 -10.96 1.42
CA VAL A 121 10.88 -11.76 0.21
C VAL A 121 11.10 -10.91 -1.05
N GLU A 122 10.58 -9.68 -1.08
CA GLU A 122 10.78 -8.78 -2.23
C GLU A 122 12.26 -8.46 -2.46
N ARG A 123 12.96 -8.07 -1.38
CA ARG A 123 14.36 -7.66 -1.47
C ARG A 123 15.25 -8.84 -1.86
N GLN A 124 14.98 -10.03 -1.33
CA GLN A 124 15.70 -11.22 -1.73
C GLN A 124 15.50 -11.53 -3.21
N ARG A 125 14.25 -11.51 -3.71
CA ARG A 125 13.99 -11.79 -5.12
C ARG A 125 14.74 -10.82 -6.03
N ARG A 126 14.78 -9.55 -5.62
CA ARG A 126 15.56 -8.55 -6.33
C ARG A 126 17.06 -8.80 -6.31
N VAL A 127 17.62 -9.18 -5.16
CA VAL A 127 19.04 -9.56 -5.07
C VAL A 127 19.33 -10.75 -5.98
N GLN A 128 18.47 -11.77 -6.01
CA GLN A 128 18.61 -12.90 -6.92
C GLN A 128 18.59 -12.46 -8.39
N ASP A 129 17.70 -11.53 -8.77
CA ASP A 129 17.67 -10.98 -10.12
C ASP A 129 18.93 -10.16 -10.45
N MET A 130 19.43 -9.34 -9.53
CA MET A 130 20.69 -8.60 -9.71
C MET A 130 21.88 -9.55 -9.91
N LEU A 131 21.99 -10.60 -9.09
CA LEU A 131 23.06 -11.60 -9.21
C LEU A 131 22.96 -12.38 -10.52
N ARG A 132 21.73 -12.72 -10.96
CA ARG A 132 21.50 -13.41 -12.23
C ARG A 132 21.84 -12.55 -13.44
N LEU A 133 21.55 -11.25 -13.39
CA LEU A 133 21.75 -10.34 -14.52
C LEU A 133 23.18 -9.83 -14.61
N PHE A 134 23.81 -9.54 -13.47
CA PHE A 134 25.07 -8.81 -13.41
C PHE A 134 26.19 -9.55 -12.65
N GLY A 135 25.97 -10.79 -12.22
CA GLY A 135 26.93 -11.55 -11.41
C GLY A 135 28.24 -11.87 -12.13
N ASP A 136 28.21 -11.94 -13.46
CA ASP A 136 29.40 -12.20 -14.30
C ASP A 136 30.07 -10.90 -14.78
N GLU A 137 29.48 -9.73 -14.53
CA GLU A 137 30.06 -8.43 -14.88
C GLU A 137 31.07 -7.97 -13.80
N GLU A 138 32.18 -7.36 -14.22
CA GLU A 138 33.13 -6.73 -13.29
C GLU A 138 32.53 -5.45 -12.69
N LEU A 139 31.96 -5.58 -11.49
CA LEU A 139 31.28 -4.48 -10.81
C LEU A 139 31.96 -4.11 -9.49
N GLU A 140 31.88 -2.83 -9.13
CA GLU A 140 32.09 -2.37 -7.76
C GLU A 140 30.73 -2.20 -7.06
N VAL A 141 30.59 -2.66 -5.82
CA VAL A 141 29.38 -2.48 -5.02
C VAL A 141 29.73 -1.97 -3.63
N THR A 142 29.03 -0.94 -3.18
CA THR A 142 29.18 -0.42 -1.80
C THR A 142 28.17 -1.09 -0.88
N LEU A 143 28.66 -1.80 0.14
CA LEU A 143 27.86 -2.44 1.18
C LEU A 143 27.94 -1.67 2.50
N LEU A 144 26.82 -1.58 3.20
CA LEU A 144 26.76 -1.10 4.59
C LEU A 144 27.12 -2.25 5.54
N PRO A 145 27.95 -2.02 6.57
CA PRO A 145 28.41 -3.08 7.48
C PRO A 145 27.31 -3.58 8.44
N GLY A 146 27.53 -4.75 9.05
CA GLY A 146 26.57 -5.44 9.92
C GLY A 146 26.28 -4.72 11.24
N ASP A 147 27.18 -3.83 11.66
CA ASP A 147 27.08 -3.03 12.88
C ASP A 147 26.29 -1.72 12.71
N CYS A 148 25.68 -1.47 11.54
CA CYS A 148 24.66 -0.44 11.41
C CYS A 148 23.48 -0.72 12.36
N ALA A 149 22.94 0.31 12.99
CA ALA A 149 21.88 0.22 13.97
C ALA A 149 20.65 1.02 13.53
N PHE A 150 19.57 0.33 13.18
CA PHE A 150 18.27 0.93 12.87
C PHE A 150 17.27 0.56 13.96
N SER A 151 16.51 1.52 14.46
CA SER A 151 15.43 1.25 15.41
C SER A 151 14.19 2.08 15.12
N PHE A 152 13.02 1.47 15.29
CA PHE A 152 11.73 2.08 15.05
C PHE A 152 10.94 2.12 16.35
N HIS A 153 10.27 3.24 16.64
CA HIS A 153 9.46 3.31 17.85
C HIS A 153 8.24 2.38 17.75
N SER A 154 7.50 2.44 16.63
CA SER A 154 6.29 1.66 16.39
C SER A 154 6.30 0.89 15.06
N THR A 155 5.32 0.03 14.82
CA THR A 155 5.07 -0.57 13.50
C THR A 155 4.86 0.49 12.42
N HIS A 156 4.25 1.63 12.75
CA HIS A 156 4.09 2.75 11.81
C HIS A 156 5.44 3.37 11.42
N ASP A 157 6.33 3.59 12.39
CA ASP A 157 7.67 4.10 12.14
C ASP A 157 8.50 3.13 11.32
N PHE A 158 8.32 1.82 11.52
CA PHE A 158 8.97 0.81 10.68
C PHE A 158 8.56 0.94 9.22
N VAL A 159 7.29 1.21 8.91
CA VAL A 159 6.84 1.44 7.53
C VAL A 159 7.50 2.68 6.93
N LEU A 160 7.37 3.83 7.61
CA LEU A 160 7.80 5.13 7.07
C LEU A 160 9.31 5.33 7.04
N HIS A 161 10.01 4.78 8.03
CA HIS A 161 11.44 5.03 8.25
C HIS A 161 12.31 3.80 8.06
N GLY A 162 11.71 2.63 7.88
CA GLY A 162 12.38 1.39 7.50
C GLY A 162 12.00 1.01 6.08
N ALA A 163 10.82 0.43 5.90
CA ALA A 163 10.43 -0.20 4.64
C ALA A 163 10.43 0.76 3.43
N GLN A 164 10.13 2.04 3.65
CA GLN A 164 10.20 3.11 2.63
C GLN A 164 11.49 3.94 2.66
N ASP A 165 12.44 3.68 3.55
CA ASP A 165 13.67 4.48 3.66
C ASP A 165 14.79 3.91 2.78
N ASN A 166 15.39 4.79 1.96
CA ASN A 166 16.47 4.43 1.05
C ASN A 166 17.67 3.78 1.76
N LEU A 167 18.09 4.35 2.90
CA LEU A 167 19.28 3.87 3.61
C LEU A 167 19.01 2.53 4.31
N PHE A 168 17.84 2.37 4.93
CA PHE A 168 17.47 1.08 5.51
C PHE A 168 17.42 -0.02 4.45
N ASN A 169 16.83 0.26 3.29
CA ASN A 169 16.80 -0.72 2.19
C ASN A 169 18.20 -1.03 1.64
N HIS A 170 19.09 -0.04 1.51
CA HIS A 170 20.52 -0.29 1.18
C HIS A 170 21.17 -1.23 2.19
N TRP A 171 20.92 -1.04 3.49
CA TRP A 171 21.42 -1.93 4.53
C TRP A 171 20.85 -3.35 4.41
N VAL A 172 19.55 -3.49 4.14
CA VAL A 172 18.91 -4.80 3.91
C VAL A 172 19.52 -5.51 2.71
N PHE A 173 19.68 -4.82 1.57
CA PHE A 173 20.37 -5.37 0.40
C PHE A 173 21.82 -5.77 0.74
N SER A 174 22.51 -4.98 1.55
CA SER A 174 23.87 -5.28 1.98
C SER A 174 23.95 -6.59 2.77
N ARG A 175 23.01 -6.82 3.71
CA ARG A 175 22.92 -8.07 4.48
C ARG A 175 22.66 -9.29 3.61
N MET A 176 21.86 -9.14 2.56
CA MET A 176 21.57 -10.22 1.62
C MET A 176 22.77 -10.53 0.72
N ILE A 177 23.47 -9.51 0.22
CA ILE A 177 24.59 -9.68 -0.73
C ILE A 177 25.87 -10.17 -0.05
N GLU A 178 26.13 -9.76 1.20
CA GLU A 178 27.38 -10.05 1.94
C GLU A 178 27.79 -11.53 1.93
N GLY A 179 26.82 -12.45 2.03
CA GLY A 179 27.06 -13.90 2.02
C GLY A 179 27.15 -14.55 0.62
N MET A 180 26.92 -13.79 -0.44
CA MET A 180 26.79 -14.30 -1.82
C MET A 180 27.42 -13.38 -2.87
N VAL A 181 28.46 -12.64 -2.49
CA VAL A 181 29.19 -11.75 -3.39
C VAL A 181 29.77 -12.55 -4.57
N PRO A 182 29.39 -12.24 -5.83
CA PRO A 182 29.99 -12.87 -7.01
C PRO A 182 31.49 -12.63 -7.09
N ALA A 183 32.23 -13.58 -7.68
CA ALA A 183 33.69 -13.47 -7.82
C ALA A 183 34.12 -12.25 -8.67
N ALA A 184 33.28 -11.83 -9.62
CA ALA A 184 33.53 -10.65 -10.46
C ALA A 184 33.30 -9.32 -9.71
N TRP A 185 32.68 -9.33 -8.53
CA TRP A 185 32.32 -8.12 -7.80
C TRP A 185 33.40 -7.71 -6.81
N THR A 186 33.69 -6.42 -6.77
CA THR A 186 34.56 -5.77 -5.79
C THR A 186 33.71 -5.06 -4.75
N VAL A 187 33.84 -5.45 -3.48
CA VAL A 187 33.08 -4.83 -2.38
C VAL A 187 33.85 -3.64 -1.81
N ARG A 188 33.15 -2.51 -1.67
CA ARG A 188 33.55 -1.37 -0.83
C ARG A 188 32.68 -1.33 0.40
N TRP A 189 33.29 -1.09 1.56
CA TRP A 189 32.57 -0.95 2.81
C TRP A 189 32.34 0.53 3.13
N ALA A 190 31.07 0.90 3.29
CA ALA A 190 30.69 2.22 3.80
C ALA A 190 30.89 2.29 5.32
N GLN A 191 30.85 3.51 5.87
CA GLN A 191 30.87 3.71 7.33
C GLN A 191 29.57 3.19 7.95
N PRO A 192 29.62 2.62 9.17
CA PRO A 192 28.42 2.21 9.90
C PRO A 192 27.48 3.40 10.12
N VAL A 193 26.17 3.15 10.07
CA VAL A 193 25.14 4.16 10.29
C VAL A 193 24.23 3.78 11.45
N THR A 194 23.89 4.77 12.28
CA THR A 194 22.90 4.64 13.35
C THR A 194 21.72 5.56 13.08
N ARG A 195 20.49 5.02 13.09
CA ARG A 195 19.23 5.78 12.97
C ARG A 195 18.20 5.29 13.97
N HIS A 196 17.67 6.23 14.76
CA HIS A 196 16.57 5.99 15.69
C HIS A 196 15.36 6.83 15.27
N CYS A 197 14.26 6.18 14.92
CA CYS A 197 13.09 6.82 14.34
C CYS A 197 11.88 6.70 15.27
N GLY A 198 11.05 7.75 15.25
CA GLY A 198 9.82 7.85 16.03
C GLY A 198 10.03 8.10 17.53
N ALA A 199 8.95 8.55 18.15
CA ALA A 199 8.85 8.76 19.59
C ALA A 199 7.42 8.47 20.05
N PRO A 200 7.19 8.18 21.34
CA PRO A 200 5.84 7.98 21.87
C PRO A 200 4.97 9.22 21.67
N GLU A 201 3.76 9.03 21.16
CA GLU A 201 2.75 10.09 21.17
C GLU A 201 2.36 10.43 22.63
N LYS A 202 2.18 11.73 22.91
CA LYS A 202 1.81 12.24 24.23
C LYS A 202 0.71 13.29 24.13
N GLY A 203 -0.04 13.46 25.21
CA GLY A 203 -0.98 14.57 25.38
C GLY A 203 -2.46 14.17 25.49
N LEU A 204 -3.29 15.16 25.82
CA LEU A 204 -4.71 14.98 26.14
C LEU A 204 -5.53 14.38 24.99
N ARG A 205 -5.24 14.77 23.74
CA ARG A 205 -5.91 14.23 22.55
C ARG A 205 -5.64 12.74 22.36
N HIS A 206 -4.39 12.31 22.58
CA HIS A 206 -4.00 10.91 22.54
C HIS A 206 -4.74 10.12 23.63
N MET A 207 -4.73 10.61 24.89
CA MET A 207 -5.46 9.95 25.99
C MET A 207 -6.96 9.80 25.72
N ALA A 208 -7.61 10.83 25.20
CA ALA A 208 -9.02 10.79 24.83
C ALA A 208 -9.29 9.75 23.71
N ARG A 209 -8.40 9.68 22.71
CA ARG A 209 -8.47 8.67 21.63
C ARG A 209 -8.33 7.25 22.18
N THR A 210 -7.35 7.02 23.06
CA THR A 210 -7.14 5.73 23.74
C THR A 210 -8.36 5.29 24.55
N LEU A 211 -9.07 6.22 25.19
CA LEU A 211 -10.30 5.89 25.91
C LEU A 211 -11.41 5.44 24.96
N LEU A 212 -11.58 6.11 23.83
CA LEU A 212 -12.58 5.72 22.81
C LEU A 212 -12.27 4.35 22.19
N TYR A 213 -10.99 3.98 22.08
CA TYR A 213 -10.58 2.65 21.63
C TYR A 213 -10.97 1.52 22.59
N LYS A 214 -11.28 1.83 23.86
CA LYS A 214 -11.75 0.84 24.85
C LYS A 214 -13.22 0.43 24.67
N LEU A 215 -14.00 1.11 23.82
CA LEU A 215 -15.36 0.69 23.49
C LEU A 215 -15.39 -0.62 22.65
N PRO A 216 -16.38 -1.50 22.82
CA PRO A 216 -16.61 -2.65 21.93
C PRO A 216 -16.77 -2.23 20.47
N PHE A 217 -17.41 -1.09 20.20
CA PHE A 217 -17.39 -0.41 18.91
C PHE A 217 -16.61 0.90 19.08
N PRO A 218 -15.32 0.97 18.69
CA PRO A 218 -14.51 2.17 18.87
C PRO A 218 -14.96 3.29 17.91
N ARG A 219 -14.32 4.45 18.01
CA ARG A 219 -14.49 5.50 17.00
C ARG A 219 -13.86 5.03 15.68
N VAL A 220 -14.71 4.79 14.69
CA VAL A 220 -14.36 4.44 13.31
C VAL A 220 -14.69 5.63 12.41
N LYS A 221 -13.93 5.82 11.32
CA LYS A 221 -14.15 6.92 10.37
C LYS A 221 -15.58 6.86 9.82
N GLY A 222 -16.27 8.01 9.76
CA GLY A 222 -17.70 8.10 9.40
C GLY A 222 -18.69 7.84 10.53
N PHE A 223 -18.28 7.27 11.67
CA PHE A 223 -19.18 7.03 12.79
C PHE A 223 -19.01 8.09 13.88
N SER A 224 -20.13 8.68 14.31
CA SER A 224 -20.16 9.61 15.44
C SER A 224 -19.96 8.89 16.78
N THR A 225 -19.54 9.62 17.82
CA THR A 225 -19.42 9.04 19.17
C THR A 225 -20.74 8.47 19.69
N ARG A 226 -21.89 9.08 19.33
CA ARG A 226 -23.21 8.54 19.65
C ARG A 226 -23.42 7.16 19.02
N ARG A 227 -23.08 6.99 17.75
CA ARG A 227 -23.15 5.69 17.05
C ARG A 227 -22.20 4.68 17.68
N SER A 228 -20.96 5.06 18.00
CA SER A 228 -20.01 4.17 18.71
C SER A 228 -20.57 3.63 20.03
N LEU A 229 -21.25 4.47 20.83
CA LEU A 229 -21.89 4.03 22.07
C LEU A 229 -23.10 3.11 21.82
N LEU A 230 -23.98 3.49 20.90
CA LEU A 230 -25.15 2.68 20.53
C LEU A 230 -24.73 1.29 20.03
N TYR A 231 -23.75 1.23 19.14
CA TYR A 231 -23.27 -0.02 18.55
C TYR A 231 -22.46 -0.85 19.53
N SER A 232 -21.78 -0.21 20.49
CA SER A 232 -21.19 -0.92 21.62
C SER A 232 -22.24 -1.66 22.45
N LEU A 233 -23.40 -1.03 22.71
CA LEU A 233 -24.52 -1.69 23.38
C LEU A 233 -25.08 -2.85 22.55
N ALA A 234 -25.18 -2.68 21.22
CA ALA A 234 -25.61 -3.74 20.31
C ALA A 234 -24.68 -4.96 20.36
N LEU A 235 -23.37 -4.75 20.33
CA LEU A 235 -22.35 -5.80 20.46
C LEU A 235 -22.40 -6.49 21.83
N MET A 236 -22.65 -5.76 22.92
CA MET A 236 -22.80 -6.37 24.25
C MET A 236 -24.09 -7.20 24.39
N ALA A 237 -25.13 -6.88 23.60
CA ALA A 237 -26.36 -7.65 23.54
C ALA A 237 -26.26 -8.89 22.64
N ASN A 238 -25.20 -9.02 21.84
CA ASN A 238 -24.96 -10.14 20.96
C ASN A 238 -24.88 -11.46 21.76
N ARG A 239 -25.63 -12.47 21.31
CA ARG A 239 -25.69 -13.80 21.94
C ARG A 239 -25.09 -14.90 21.08
N ASN A 240 -24.61 -14.59 19.88
CA ASN A 240 -23.92 -15.57 19.05
C ASN A 240 -22.68 -16.05 19.81
N SER A 241 -22.40 -17.35 19.77
CA SER A 241 -21.20 -17.97 20.35
C SER A 241 -20.24 -18.51 19.29
N ALA A 242 -20.64 -18.52 18.01
CA ALA A 242 -19.79 -18.97 16.92
C ALA A 242 -18.56 -18.07 16.78
N ASP A 243 -17.40 -18.68 16.54
CA ASP A 243 -16.17 -18.01 16.17
C ASP A 243 -15.72 -18.48 14.79
N ASN A 244 -16.03 -17.70 13.77
CA ASN A 244 -15.67 -17.95 12.38
C ASN A 244 -14.23 -17.49 12.02
N THR A 245 -13.40 -17.16 13.02
CA THR A 245 -11.99 -16.82 12.78
C THR A 245 -11.28 -17.98 12.08
N ILE A 246 -10.61 -17.67 10.97
CA ILE A 246 -9.76 -18.61 10.23
C ILE A 246 -8.40 -18.68 10.94
N PRO A 247 -8.00 -19.84 11.48
CA PRO A 247 -6.68 -20.00 12.10
C PRO A 247 -5.58 -19.68 11.09
N LEU A 248 -4.56 -18.92 11.50
CA LEU A 248 -3.46 -18.51 10.62
C LEU A 248 -2.72 -19.70 10.01
N ASP A 249 -2.62 -20.82 10.73
CA ASP A 249 -1.97 -22.03 10.22
C ASP A 249 -2.67 -22.61 8.97
N ARG A 250 -3.96 -22.30 8.74
CA ARG A 250 -4.69 -22.68 7.52
C ARG A 250 -4.43 -21.75 6.34
N LEU A 251 -3.73 -20.64 6.56
CA LEU A 251 -3.33 -19.65 5.56
C LEU A 251 -1.85 -19.79 5.18
N ARG A 252 -1.13 -20.74 5.77
CA ARG A 252 0.24 -21.08 5.37
C ARG A 252 0.21 -21.78 4.01
N GLY A 253 1.13 -21.39 3.15
CA GLY A 253 1.47 -22.09 1.92
C GLY A 253 2.95 -22.43 1.90
N ARG A 254 3.68 -21.92 0.92
CA ARG A 254 5.09 -22.27 0.67
C ARG A 254 6.01 -21.44 1.57
N MET A 255 6.98 -22.09 2.24
CA MET A 255 8.05 -21.35 2.91
C MET A 255 9.06 -20.77 1.89
N PRO A 256 9.51 -19.52 2.07
CA PRO A 256 10.58 -18.97 1.26
C PRO A 256 11.88 -19.73 1.50
N GLN A 257 12.65 -19.90 0.43
CA GLN A 257 14.02 -20.41 0.50
C GLN A 257 14.96 -19.22 0.67
N TRP A 258 15.42 -19.00 1.90
CA TRP A 258 16.31 -17.87 2.20
C TRP A 258 17.74 -18.16 1.72
N CYS A 259 18.35 -17.19 1.05
CA CYS A 259 19.77 -17.22 0.71
C CYS A 259 20.66 -16.49 1.73
N PHE A 260 20.05 -15.89 2.76
CA PHE A 260 20.70 -15.22 3.87
C PHE A 260 19.96 -15.57 5.18
N ASP A 261 20.52 -15.21 6.34
CA ASP A 261 19.81 -15.33 7.61
C ASP A 261 18.84 -14.14 7.80
N PRO A 262 17.50 -14.35 7.71
CA PRO A 262 16.55 -13.26 7.84
C PRO A 262 16.51 -12.65 9.25
N ASP A 263 16.99 -13.35 10.28
CA ASP A 263 17.00 -12.84 11.65
C ASP A 263 17.97 -11.66 11.82
N THR A 264 18.96 -11.52 10.92
CA THR A 264 19.87 -10.37 10.85
C THR A 264 19.16 -9.05 10.55
N VAL A 265 17.99 -9.09 9.92
CA VAL A 265 17.15 -7.92 9.62
C VAL A 265 15.89 -7.92 10.48
N LEU A 266 15.26 -9.08 10.67
CA LEU A 266 14.01 -9.21 11.42
C LEU A 266 14.18 -8.76 12.87
N LEU A 267 15.16 -9.30 13.60
CA LEU A 267 15.29 -9.03 15.04
C LEU A 267 15.63 -7.57 15.36
N PRO A 268 16.58 -6.90 14.66
CA PRO A 268 16.83 -5.48 14.88
C PRO A 268 15.64 -4.57 14.51
N SER A 269 14.76 -5.03 13.61
CA SER A 269 13.59 -4.26 13.18
C SER A 269 12.36 -4.37 14.09
N ILE A 270 12.41 -5.19 15.16
CA ILE A 270 11.32 -5.30 16.13
C ILE A 270 11.02 -3.89 16.70
N PRO A 271 9.77 -3.40 16.64
CA PRO A 271 9.45 -2.08 17.14
C PRO A 271 9.75 -1.97 18.64
N ARG A 272 10.35 -0.85 19.05
CA ARG A 272 10.68 -0.61 20.47
C ARG A 272 9.43 -0.66 21.35
N SER A 273 8.29 -0.22 20.83
CA SER A 273 6.98 -0.34 21.47
C SER A 273 6.64 -1.76 21.93
N PHE A 274 7.14 -2.81 21.26
CA PHE A 274 6.89 -4.20 21.64
C PHE A 274 7.62 -4.58 22.93
N TYR A 275 8.74 -3.93 23.23
CA TYR A 275 9.50 -4.10 24.46
C TYR A 275 9.07 -3.13 25.57
N THR A 276 8.65 -1.92 25.19
CA THR A 276 8.40 -0.84 26.17
C THR A 276 6.94 -0.71 26.57
N THR A 277 6.00 -1.20 25.77
CA THR A 277 4.57 -1.11 26.12
C THR A 277 4.23 -2.21 27.14
N PRO A 278 3.64 -1.87 28.30
CA PRO A 278 3.32 -2.87 29.31
C PRO A 278 2.32 -3.92 28.80
N LEU A 279 2.66 -5.19 29.01
CA LEU A 279 1.78 -6.33 28.70
C LEU A 279 1.18 -6.94 29.96
N PRO A 280 -0.02 -7.55 29.90
CA PRO A 280 -0.54 -8.36 30.99
C PRO A 280 0.38 -9.58 31.21
N ARG A 281 0.61 -9.97 32.47
CA ARG A 281 1.41 -11.18 32.76
C ARG A 281 0.71 -12.47 32.34
N ARG A 282 -0.62 -12.50 32.43
CA ARG A 282 -1.49 -13.60 32.03
C ARG A 282 -2.84 -13.04 31.61
N VAL A 283 -3.54 -13.72 30.72
CA VAL A 283 -4.93 -13.41 30.35
C VAL A 283 -5.81 -14.58 30.74
N LYS A 284 -6.89 -14.31 31.50
CA LYS A 284 -7.90 -15.32 31.83
C LYS A 284 -8.99 -15.32 30.74
N PRO A 285 -9.41 -16.49 30.24
CA PRO A 285 -10.58 -16.58 29.37
C PRO A 285 -11.81 -15.93 30.03
N ALA A 286 -12.55 -15.14 29.26
CA ALA A 286 -13.80 -14.56 29.74
C ALA A 286 -14.85 -15.66 29.85
N ALA A 287 -15.65 -15.62 30.93
CA ALA A 287 -16.76 -16.57 31.11
C ALA A 287 -17.82 -16.47 29.99
N ARG A 288 -17.92 -15.31 29.36
CA ARG A 288 -18.75 -15.07 28.16
C ARG A 288 -17.91 -14.34 27.10
N PRO A 289 -17.45 -15.04 26.06
CA PRO A 289 -16.73 -14.45 24.95
C PRO A 289 -17.49 -13.31 24.27
N GLY A 290 -16.94 -12.10 24.31
CA GLY A 290 -17.53 -10.94 23.66
C GLY A 290 -17.26 -10.88 22.16
N ILE A 291 -17.76 -9.82 21.54
CA ILE A 291 -17.45 -9.43 20.16
C ILE A 291 -17.02 -7.96 20.17
N ARG A 292 -16.05 -7.61 19.32
CA ARG A 292 -15.45 -6.28 19.27
C ARG A 292 -15.08 -5.89 17.85
N VAL A 293 -15.41 -4.65 17.49
CA VAL A 293 -14.92 -4.02 16.27
C VAL A 293 -13.52 -3.45 16.49
N ALA A 294 -12.61 -3.72 15.57
CA ALA A 294 -11.28 -3.14 15.50
C ALA A 294 -11.30 -1.89 14.60
N SER A 295 -10.68 -0.81 15.06
CA SER A 295 -10.38 0.37 14.23
C SER A 295 -9.13 0.09 13.39
N VAL A 296 -9.04 0.69 12.19
CA VAL A 296 -7.83 0.70 11.35
C VAL A 296 -6.55 1.07 12.11
N ALA A 297 -6.69 1.85 13.18
CA ALA A 297 -5.59 2.20 14.05
C ALA A 297 -4.86 0.96 14.60
N SER A 298 -5.49 -0.21 14.71
CA SER A 298 -4.83 -1.43 15.20
C SER A 298 -3.65 -1.84 14.33
N PHE A 299 -3.62 -1.48 13.05
CA PHE A 299 -2.50 -1.80 12.18
C PHE A 299 -1.24 -0.99 12.52
N TYR A 300 -1.38 0.24 13.05
CA TYR A 300 -0.29 1.19 13.23
C TYR A 300 -0.02 1.60 14.70
N ASP A 301 -1.05 1.55 15.56
CA ASP A 301 -1.00 1.88 16.99
C ASP A 301 -0.80 0.59 17.80
N ASP A 302 0.45 0.30 18.14
CA ASP A 302 0.83 -0.95 18.82
C ASP A 302 0.17 -1.11 20.20
N PRO A 303 0.11 -0.08 21.07
CA PRO A 303 -0.63 -0.18 22.33
C PRO A 303 -2.11 -0.54 22.15
N TYR A 304 -2.79 0.07 21.18
CA TYR A 304 -4.17 -0.30 20.86
C TYR A 304 -4.27 -1.75 20.35
N ARG A 305 -3.33 -2.19 19.51
CA ARG A 305 -3.27 -3.58 19.03
C ARG A 305 -3.07 -4.57 20.18
N PHE A 306 -2.21 -4.28 21.15
CA PHE A 306 -2.00 -5.14 22.32
C PHE A 306 -3.24 -5.24 23.21
N HIS A 307 -4.03 -4.18 23.30
CA HIS A 307 -5.35 -4.23 23.95
C HIS A 307 -6.33 -5.16 23.21
N LEU A 308 -6.35 -5.13 21.87
CA LEU A 308 -7.14 -6.07 21.07
C LEU A 308 -6.64 -7.51 21.20
N ALA A 309 -5.31 -7.70 21.23
CA ALA A 309 -4.69 -9.00 21.45
C ALA A 309 -5.06 -9.61 22.80
N ALA A 310 -5.07 -8.81 23.88
CA ALA A 310 -5.53 -9.24 25.19
C ALA A 310 -7.02 -9.63 25.17
N ALA A 311 -7.85 -8.86 24.46
CA ALA A 311 -9.26 -9.20 24.29
C ALA A 311 -9.43 -10.53 23.53
N ARG A 312 -8.67 -10.74 22.44
CA ARG A 312 -8.68 -11.98 21.65
C ARG A 312 -8.24 -13.18 22.48
N ALA A 313 -7.17 -13.03 23.27
CA ALA A 313 -6.69 -14.04 24.21
C ALA A 313 -7.70 -14.41 25.29
N ALA A 314 -8.57 -13.46 25.68
CA ALA A 314 -9.68 -13.72 26.58
C ALA A 314 -10.89 -14.39 25.89
N GLY A 315 -10.80 -14.71 24.60
CA GLY A 315 -11.87 -15.34 23.80
C GLY A 315 -12.72 -14.34 22.99
N THR A 316 -12.44 -13.04 23.04
CA THR A 316 -13.22 -12.05 22.27
C THR A 316 -13.05 -12.30 20.76
N ARG A 317 -14.15 -12.21 20.02
CA ARG A 317 -14.17 -12.25 18.56
C ARG A 317 -13.91 -10.87 17.99
N LEU A 318 -12.98 -10.76 17.04
CA LEU A 318 -12.63 -9.49 16.42
C LEU A 318 -13.35 -9.33 15.08
N VAL A 319 -13.90 -8.14 14.85
CA VAL A 319 -14.55 -7.74 13.61
C VAL A 319 -13.81 -6.55 13.03
N PHE A 320 -13.44 -6.61 11.77
CA PHE A 320 -12.81 -5.50 11.07
C PHE A 320 -13.82 -4.84 10.12
N ILE A 321 -13.55 -3.60 9.71
CA ILE A 321 -14.42 -2.83 8.82
C ILE A 321 -13.56 -2.22 7.72
N GLN A 322 -13.99 -2.37 6.47
CA GLN A 322 -13.40 -1.68 5.34
C GLN A 322 -13.30 -0.18 5.61
N HIS A 323 -12.10 0.36 5.41
CA HIS A 323 -11.78 1.75 5.70
C HIS A 323 -11.05 2.44 4.54
N GLY A 324 -11.04 1.80 3.36
CA GLY A 324 -10.48 2.32 2.13
C GLY A 324 -10.97 1.52 0.92
N GLY A 325 -10.63 1.95 -0.29
CA GLY A 325 -11.21 1.40 -1.54
C GLY A 325 -10.31 0.47 -2.32
N ASN A 326 -9.36 -0.18 -1.66
CA ASN A 326 -8.57 -1.28 -2.26
C ASN A 326 -9.12 -2.65 -1.87
N TYR A 327 -9.93 -2.72 -0.81
CA TYR A 327 -10.54 -3.97 -0.35
C TYR A 327 -11.59 -4.43 -1.35
N GLY A 328 -11.62 -5.72 -1.68
CA GLY A 328 -12.52 -6.26 -2.70
C GLY A 328 -12.10 -5.95 -4.15
N HIS A 329 -11.01 -5.18 -4.35
CA HIS A 329 -10.57 -4.73 -5.66
C HIS A 329 -9.24 -5.33 -6.11
N VAL A 330 -8.17 -5.21 -5.32
CA VAL A 330 -6.82 -5.61 -5.78
C VAL A 330 -6.68 -7.11 -5.98
N ARG A 331 -5.99 -7.57 -7.02
CA ARG A 331 -5.83 -9.03 -7.26
C ARG A 331 -5.07 -9.73 -6.13
N THR A 332 -4.00 -9.11 -5.63
CA THR A 332 -3.20 -9.60 -4.50
C THR A 332 -3.18 -8.52 -3.42
N TYR A 333 -3.55 -8.89 -2.20
CA TYR A 333 -3.53 -8.02 -1.03
C TYR A 333 -2.51 -8.53 -0.01
N GLY A 334 -1.52 -7.70 0.31
CA GLY A 334 -0.34 -8.08 1.07
C GLY A 334 -0.56 -8.30 2.56
N THR A 335 -1.51 -7.65 3.23
CA THR A 335 -1.61 -7.73 4.71
C THR A 335 -2.98 -8.16 5.23
N SER A 336 -4.07 -7.68 4.63
CA SER A 336 -5.42 -7.93 5.15
C SER A 336 -5.82 -9.42 5.21
N PRO A 337 -5.39 -10.32 4.30
CA PRO A 337 -5.74 -11.75 4.37
C PRO A 337 -5.34 -12.45 5.67
N VAL A 338 -4.21 -12.07 6.27
CA VAL A 338 -3.68 -12.69 7.50
C VAL A 338 -3.96 -11.87 8.76
N TYR A 339 -4.54 -10.67 8.64
CA TYR A 339 -4.78 -9.81 9.81
C TYR A 339 -6.26 -9.45 10.02
N GLU A 340 -6.96 -9.09 8.94
CA GLU A 340 -8.32 -8.54 9.01
C GLU A 340 -9.34 -9.56 8.52
N TYR A 341 -9.11 -10.17 7.34
CA TYR A 341 -10.05 -11.09 6.69
C TYR A 341 -10.16 -12.43 7.41
N ASN A 342 -9.08 -12.86 8.08
CA ASN A 342 -9.06 -14.11 8.84
C ASN A 342 -9.81 -14.01 10.17
N GLN A 343 -10.29 -12.84 10.57
CA GLN A 343 -10.98 -12.64 11.84
C GLN A 343 -12.44 -13.10 11.75
N HIS A 344 -13.17 -12.97 12.87
CA HIS A 344 -14.54 -13.47 12.97
C HIS A 344 -15.47 -12.91 11.88
N ALA A 345 -15.33 -11.63 11.53
CA ALA A 345 -15.99 -11.02 10.37
C ALA A 345 -15.23 -9.80 9.85
N PHE A 346 -15.39 -9.52 8.56
CA PHE A 346 -14.92 -8.31 7.92
C PHE A 346 -16.11 -7.60 7.26
N LEU A 347 -16.49 -6.43 7.78
CA LEU A 347 -17.60 -5.64 7.28
C LEU A 347 -17.16 -4.88 6.02
N THR A 348 -17.84 -5.11 4.90
CA THR A 348 -17.49 -4.57 3.59
C THR A 348 -18.44 -3.45 3.18
N TRP A 349 -18.04 -2.65 2.18
CA TRP A 349 -18.88 -1.63 1.57
C TRP A 349 -19.86 -2.19 0.51
N GLY A 350 -20.16 -3.49 0.55
CA GLY A 350 -21.21 -4.11 -0.28
C GLY A 350 -20.85 -5.47 -0.86
N TRP A 351 -19.56 -5.74 -1.04
CA TRP A 351 -19.07 -6.95 -1.70
C TRP A 351 -19.03 -8.13 -0.73
N THR A 352 -19.15 -9.34 -1.26
CA THR A 352 -19.23 -10.58 -0.46
C THR A 352 -18.08 -11.54 -0.75
N SER A 353 -17.25 -11.24 -1.74
CA SER A 353 -16.06 -12.02 -2.08
C SER A 353 -14.93 -11.12 -2.55
N HIS A 354 -13.71 -11.62 -2.40
CA HIS A 354 -12.50 -10.98 -2.89
C HIS A 354 -11.52 -12.08 -3.29
N GLY A 355 -11.69 -12.67 -4.48
CA GLY A 355 -10.75 -13.66 -4.98
C GLY A 355 -9.33 -13.08 -5.05
N PRO A 356 -8.27 -13.79 -4.61
CA PRO A 356 -8.16 -15.17 -4.12
C PRO A 356 -8.25 -15.32 -2.59
N HIS A 357 -8.65 -14.26 -1.88
CA HIS A 357 -8.55 -14.17 -0.43
C HIS A 357 -9.77 -14.79 0.28
N LYS A 358 -9.49 -15.52 1.36
CA LYS A 358 -10.51 -16.11 2.22
C LYS A 358 -10.87 -15.14 3.34
N GLY A 359 -12.15 -15.04 3.67
CA GLY A 359 -12.64 -14.28 4.81
C GLY A 359 -14.14 -14.45 5.01
N ASN A 360 -14.63 -13.97 6.15
CA ASN A 360 -16.07 -13.87 6.43
C ASN A 360 -16.55 -12.45 6.12
N PHE A 361 -16.93 -12.21 4.86
CA PHE A 361 -17.29 -10.89 4.35
C PHE A 361 -18.77 -10.59 4.57
N VAL A 362 -19.06 -9.50 5.29
CA VAL A 362 -20.42 -9.10 5.63
C VAL A 362 -20.71 -7.72 5.03
N PRO A 363 -21.56 -7.64 3.99
CA PRO A 363 -21.88 -6.37 3.36
C PRO A 363 -22.80 -5.55 4.25
N VAL A 364 -22.42 -4.30 4.50
CA VAL A 364 -23.20 -3.35 5.31
C VAL A 364 -22.94 -1.92 4.82
N PRO A 365 -23.97 -1.06 4.71
CA PRO A 365 -23.75 0.32 4.27
C PRO A 365 -22.84 1.05 5.26
N HIS A 366 -21.78 1.67 4.74
CA HIS A 366 -20.83 2.41 5.57
C HIS A 366 -21.31 3.85 5.79
N ALA A 367 -21.08 4.40 6.99
CA ALA A 367 -21.59 5.73 7.35
C ALA A 367 -21.05 6.83 6.42
N GLN A 368 -19.78 6.73 5.99
CA GLN A 368 -19.21 7.71 5.05
C GLN A 368 -19.93 7.71 3.70
N LEU A 369 -20.27 6.54 3.17
CA LEU A 369 -21.00 6.42 1.89
C LEU A 369 -22.42 6.95 2.05
N GLN A 370 -23.09 6.58 3.15
CA GLN A 370 -24.43 7.04 3.45
C GLN A 370 -24.51 8.58 3.59
N GLU A 371 -23.52 9.19 4.25
CA GLU A 371 -23.44 10.65 4.44
C GLU A 371 -23.13 11.41 3.15
N LEU A 372 -22.59 10.73 2.14
CA LEU A 372 -22.29 11.32 0.84
C LEU A 372 -23.42 11.14 -0.18
N ARG A 373 -24.36 10.23 0.07
CA ARG A 373 -25.38 9.80 -0.90
C ARG A 373 -26.04 10.98 -1.63
N GLY A 374 -25.85 11.04 -2.94
CA GLY A 374 -26.49 12.05 -3.83
C GLY A 374 -26.15 13.51 -3.52
N ARG A 375 -25.02 13.79 -2.87
CA ARG A 375 -24.60 15.14 -2.48
C ARG A 375 -23.90 15.95 -3.57
N HIS A 376 -23.51 15.33 -4.68
CA HIS A 376 -22.86 16.03 -5.79
C HIS A 376 -23.73 17.16 -6.34
N ARG A 377 -23.12 18.32 -6.61
CA ARG A 377 -23.72 19.44 -7.35
C ARG A 377 -22.64 20.08 -8.22
N ASP A 378 -22.83 20.19 -9.54
CA ASP A 378 -21.87 20.95 -10.36
C ASP A 378 -21.99 22.45 -10.05
N GLU A 379 -21.01 22.97 -9.31
CA GLU A 379 -20.93 24.38 -8.91
C GLU A 379 -19.63 25.05 -9.37
N SER A 380 -18.67 24.27 -9.86
CA SER A 380 -17.34 24.77 -10.24
C SER A 380 -17.11 24.77 -11.75
N GLY A 381 -17.82 23.94 -12.51
CA GLY A 381 -17.53 23.71 -13.93
C GLY A 381 -16.16 23.06 -14.19
N ARG A 382 -15.46 22.59 -13.15
CA ARG A 382 -14.09 22.06 -13.24
C ARG A 382 -14.07 20.56 -13.49
N LEU A 383 -13.04 20.12 -14.22
CA LEU A 383 -12.62 18.72 -14.25
C LEU A 383 -11.57 18.50 -13.15
N ILE A 384 -11.69 17.44 -12.35
CA ILE A 384 -10.69 17.12 -11.31
C ILE A 384 -10.03 15.78 -11.64
N LEU A 385 -8.74 15.79 -12.01
CA LEU A 385 -7.95 14.56 -12.14
C LEU A 385 -7.30 14.23 -10.80
N VAL A 386 -7.51 13.03 -10.27
CA VAL A 386 -6.93 12.59 -8.99
C VAL A 386 -5.91 11.48 -9.23
N GLY A 387 -4.68 11.72 -8.81
CA GLY A 387 -3.58 10.76 -8.83
C GLY A 387 -3.38 9.99 -7.51
N ALA A 388 -2.61 8.93 -7.59
CA ALA A 388 -2.21 8.03 -6.53
C ALA A 388 -0.74 8.20 -6.12
N GLU A 389 -0.33 7.48 -5.08
CA GLU A 389 1.04 7.44 -4.59
C GLU A 389 2.06 7.05 -5.67
N MET A 390 3.26 7.64 -5.63
CA MET A 390 4.37 7.40 -6.57
C MET A 390 5.53 6.61 -5.93
N SER A 391 5.22 5.59 -5.12
CA SER A 391 6.17 4.90 -4.24
C SER A 391 7.26 4.12 -5.00
N THR A 392 8.55 4.33 -4.70
CA THR A 392 9.66 3.58 -5.31
C THR A 392 10.06 2.31 -4.57
N PHE A 393 9.41 2.01 -3.43
CA PHE A 393 9.61 0.76 -2.70
C PHE A 393 8.29 0.05 -2.43
N ASN A 394 8.24 -1.23 -2.79
CA ASN A 394 7.18 -2.10 -2.33
C ASN A 394 7.42 -2.46 -0.87
N TYR A 395 6.66 -1.85 0.03
CA TYR A 395 6.59 -2.23 1.44
C TYR A 395 5.40 -3.16 1.74
N ARG A 396 4.53 -3.34 0.75
CA ARG A 396 3.46 -4.34 0.69
C ARG A 396 3.46 -4.99 -0.68
N LEU A 397 3.26 -6.30 -0.72
CA LEU A 397 3.07 -7.08 -1.93
C LEU A 397 1.59 -7.01 -2.35
N ASP A 398 1.13 -5.80 -2.65
CA ASP A 398 -0.19 -5.57 -3.20
C ASP A 398 -0.11 -5.46 -4.74
N SER A 399 -1.22 -5.75 -5.43
CA SER A 399 -1.35 -5.51 -6.87
C SER A 399 -1.51 -4.03 -7.23
N LYS A 400 -0.41 -3.28 -7.06
CA LYS A 400 -0.22 -1.90 -7.50
C LYS A 400 0.96 -1.84 -8.49
N PRO A 401 1.14 -0.72 -9.21
CA PRO A 401 2.32 -0.52 -10.04
C PRO A 401 3.59 -0.82 -9.25
N GLN A 402 4.50 -1.57 -9.87
CA GLN A 402 5.84 -1.78 -9.36
C GLN A 402 6.65 -0.47 -9.46
N PRO A 403 7.76 -0.32 -8.71
CA PRO A 403 8.52 0.92 -8.65
C PRO A 403 8.83 1.58 -10.01
N PHE A 404 9.24 0.78 -11.01
CA PHE A 404 9.55 1.32 -12.34
C PHE A 404 8.27 1.61 -13.16
N GLU A 405 7.20 0.82 -12.97
CA GLU A 405 5.90 1.02 -13.64
C GLU A 405 5.23 2.35 -13.24
N PHE A 406 5.60 2.93 -12.10
CA PHE A 406 5.14 4.29 -11.73
C PHE A 406 5.60 5.37 -12.73
N THR A 407 6.72 5.17 -13.44
CA THR A 407 7.14 6.09 -14.51
C THR A 407 6.12 6.10 -15.65
N HIS A 408 5.63 4.93 -16.06
CA HIS A 408 4.56 4.79 -17.04
C HIS A 408 3.26 5.41 -16.54
N TYR A 409 2.89 5.14 -15.29
CA TYR A 409 1.68 5.71 -14.68
C TYR A 409 1.71 7.25 -14.64
N ARG A 410 2.87 7.88 -14.34
CA ARG A 410 2.99 9.35 -14.40
C ARG A 410 2.94 9.88 -15.84
N ASN A 411 3.47 9.13 -16.81
CA ASN A 411 3.34 9.45 -18.25
C ASN A 411 1.89 9.35 -18.74
N ASP A 412 1.10 8.39 -18.24
CA ASP A 412 -0.33 8.26 -18.59
C ASP A 412 -1.12 9.52 -18.19
N LYS A 413 -0.78 10.14 -17.06
CA LYS A 413 -1.37 11.42 -16.62
C LYS A 413 -1.13 12.53 -17.64
N VAL A 414 0.10 12.71 -18.09
CA VAL A 414 0.46 13.74 -19.09
C VAL A 414 -0.22 13.43 -20.42
N THR A 415 -0.19 12.18 -20.87
CA THR A 415 -0.85 11.73 -22.10
C THR A 415 -2.35 12.03 -22.08
N PHE A 416 -3.02 11.78 -20.95
CA PHE A 416 -4.43 12.11 -20.76
C PHE A 416 -4.66 13.62 -20.86
N LEU A 417 -3.90 14.41 -20.11
CA LEU A 417 -4.07 15.86 -20.05
C LEU A 417 -3.80 16.53 -21.40
N GLU A 418 -2.76 16.13 -22.13
CA GLU A 418 -2.43 16.65 -23.47
C GLU A 418 -3.50 16.31 -24.51
N ALA A 419 -4.14 15.14 -24.39
CA ALA A 419 -5.20 14.70 -25.29
C ALA A 419 -6.55 15.41 -25.06
N LEU A 420 -6.72 16.14 -23.95
CA LEU A 420 -7.94 16.92 -23.71
C LEU A 420 -8.02 18.14 -24.66
N PRO A 421 -9.22 18.51 -25.13
CA PRO A 421 -9.44 19.78 -25.80
C PRO A 421 -8.97 20.95 -24.92
N GLU A 422 -8.41 21.99 -25.54
CA GLU A 422 -7.79 23.12 -24.83
C GLU A 422 -8.71 23.75 -23.77
N ALA A 423 -9.99 23.97 -24.11
CA ALA A 423 -10.97 24.53 -23.17
C ALA A 423 -11.21 23.63 -21.95
N THR A 424 -11.30 22.31 -22.14
CA THR A 424 -11.46 21.33 -21.06
C THR A 424 -10.18 21.22 -20.22
N ARG A 425 -9.01 21.24 -20.87
CA ARG A 425 -7.71 21.19 -20.21
C ARG A 425 -7.50 22.39 -19.29
N LYS A 426 -7.81 23.61 -19.75
CA LYS A 426 -7.78 24.84 -18.93
C LYS A 426 -8.81 24.83 -17.78
N ALA A 427 -9.87 24.03 -17.90
CA ALA A 427 -10.83 23.81 -16.83
C ALA A 427 -10.42 22.70 -15.85
N THR A 428 -9.28 22.05 -16.05
CA THR A 428 -8.82 20.92 -15.24
C THR A 428 -7.98 21.36 -14.03
N LEU A 429 -8.23 20.73 -12.89
CA LEU A 429 -7.35 20.75 -11.72
C LEU A 429 -6.75 19.37 -11.51
N TYR A 430 -5.45 19.31 -11.25
CA TYR A 430 -4.75 18.07 -10.91
C TYR A 430 -4.52 17.93 -9.40
N ARG A 431 -5.07 16.88 -8.80
CA ARG A 431 -4.87 16.49 -7.41
C ARG A 431 -3.83 15.37 -7.32
N PRO A 432 -2.56 15.66 -6.95
CA PRO A 432 -1.59 14.62 -6.66
C PRO A 432 -1.88 13.94 -5.33
N TYR A 433 -1.24 12.81 -5.11
CA TYR A 433 -1.10 12.24 -3.78
C TYR A 433 -0.22 13.13 -2.88
N PHE A 434 -0.24 12.87 -1.58
CA PHE A 434 0.71 13.54 -0.68
C PHE A 434 2.14 13.06 -0.96
N GLU A 435 3.12 13.93 -0.76
CA GLU A 435 4.52 13.56 -0.96
C GLU A 435 4.95 12.50 0.05
N THR A 436 5.63 11.47 -0.43
CA THR A 436 6.20 10.39 0.38
C THR A 436 7.73 10.46 0.30
N ARG A 437 8.43 9.93 1.32
CA ARG A 437 9.89 10.05 1.43
C ARG A 437 10.67 9.41 0.28
N SER A 438 10.13 8.34 -0.27
CA SER A 438 10.70 7.59 -1.40
C SER A 438 9.73 7.60 -2.57
N GLY A 439 9.01 8.69 -2.76
CA GLY A 439 8.13 8.87 -3.91
C GLY A 439 8.89 9.50 -5.07
N LEU A 440 8.59 9.10 -6.30
CA LEU A 440 8.95 9.90 -7.47
C LEU A 440 8.19 11.23 -7.43
N GLU A 441 8.80 12.29 -7.95
CA GLU A 441 8.17 13.59 -8.10
C GLU A 441 6.90 13.47 -8.98
N ASP A 442 5.75 13.91 -8.46
CA ASP A 442 4.46 13.78 -9.15
C ASP A 442 3.98 15.10 -9.74
N ALA A 443 3.31 15.93 -8.93
CA ALA A 443 2.70 17.17 -9.40
C ALA A 443 3.68 18.17 -10.04
N PRO A 444 4.85 18.49 -9.46
CA PRO A 444 5.77 19.39 -10.14
C PRO A 444 6.17 18.86 -11.52
N TRP A 445 6.41 17.55 -11.64
CA TRP A 445 6.77 16.91 -12.90
C TRP A 445 5.65 16.99 -13.96
N VAL A 446 4.40 16.74 -13.56
CA VAL A 446 3.21 16.80 -14.44
C VAL A 446 2.93 18.23 -14.88
N LEU A 447 2.91 19.18 -13.94
CA LEU A 447 2.51 20.57 -14.19
C LEU A 447 3.55 21.36 -15.01
N ARG A 448 4.84 20.98 -14.94
CA ARG A 448 5.86 21.53 -15.86
C ARG A 448 5.62 21.14 -17.33
N ARG A 449 4.99 19.98 -17.57
CA ARG A 449 4.72 19.47 -18.93
C ARG A 449 3.38 19.94 -19.47
N VAL A 450 2.39 20.11 -18.60
CA VAL A 450 1.06 20.61 -18.98
C VAL A 450 0.71 21.87 -18.19
N PRO A 451 1.29 23.04 -18.56
CA PRO A 451 1.16 24.28 -17.79
C PRO A 451 -0.26 24.90 -17.81
N ASP A 452 -1.13 24.44 -18.70
CA ASP A 452 -2.55 24.83 -18.75
C ASP A 452 -3.36 24.31 -17.55
N VAL A 453 -2.83 23.33 -16.81
CA VAL A 453 -3.51 22.66 -15.70
C VAL A 453 -3.02 23.23 -14.37
N GLU A 454 -3.94 23.46 -13.45
CA GLU A 454 -3.61 23.98 -12.11
C GLU A 454 -3.59 22.86 -11.06
N ARG A 455 -2.84 23.06 -9.97
CA ARG A 455 -2.85 22.12 -8.83
C ARG A 455 -4.13 22.26 -8.01
N CYS A 456 -4.80 21.15 -7.75
CA CYS A 456 -5.91 21.06 -6.82
C CYS A 456 -5.43 21.03 -5.35
N THR A 457 -5.59 22.15 -4.64
CA THR A 457 -5.23 22.30 -3.22
C THR A 457 -6.47 22.33 -2.32
N GLY A 458 -6.31 22.06 -1.02
CA GLY A 458 -7.43 22.03 -0.06
C GLY A 458 -8.12 20.67 0.07
N SER A 459 -9.41 20.67 0.41
CA SER A 459 -10.21 19.45 0.63
C SER A 459 -10.55 18.77 -0.70
N LEU A 460 -10.12 17.52 -0.89
CA LEU A 460 -10.51 16.75 -2.07
C LEU A 460 -12.02 16.49 -2.08
N ASP A 461 -12.62 16.19 -0.92
CA ASP A 461 -14.06 15.93 -0.82
C ASP A 461 -14.88 17.13 -1.32
N ASP A 462 -14.47 18.36 -1.00
CA ASP A 462 -15.17 19.58 -1.44
C ASP A 462 -15.05 19.79 -2.95
N HIS A 463 -13.86 19.58 -3.52
CA HIS A 463 -13.66 19.67 -4.98
C HIS A 463 -14.42 18.58 -5.72
N MET A 464 -14.36 17.33 -5.23
CA MET A 464 -15.05 16.18 -5.81
C MET A 464 -16.56 16.36 -5.80
N LEU A 465 -17.15 16.89 -4.72
CA LEU A 465 -18.60 17.08 -4.64
C LEU A 465 -19.11 18.23 -5.51
N ARG A 466 -18.23 19.14 -5.94
CA ARG A 466 -18.58 20.38 -6.65
C ARG A 466 -18.11 20.42 -8.10
N CYS A 467 -17.35 19.42 -8.54
CA CYS A 467 -16.80 19.35 -9.89
C CYS A 467 -17.88 19.07 -10.94
N ARG A 468 -17.61 19.47 -12.17
CA ARG A 468 -18.39 19.02 -13.33
C ARG A 468 -18.13 17.54 -13.62
N LEU A 469 -16.85 17.15 -13.59
CA LEU A 469 -16.42 15.79 -13.91
C LEU A 469 -15.20 15.40 -13.08
N LEU A 470 -15.27 14.25 -12.42
CA LEU A 470 -14.14 13.64 -11.74
C LEU A 470 -13.43 12.68 -12.69
N VAL A 471 -12.10 12.66 -12.65
CA VAL A 471 -11.29 11.68 -13.38
C VAL A 471 -10.36 10.97 -12.41
N LEU A 472 -10.45 9.63 -12.37
CA LEU A 472 -9.58 8.81 -11.53
C LEU A 472 -8.70 7.92 -12.42
N ASP A 473 -7.40 7.98 -12.17
CA ASP A 473 -6.39 7.22 -12.91
C ASP A 473 -6.01 5.88 -12.23
N HIS A 474 -6.79 5.47 -11.24
CA HIS A 474 -6.62 4.27 -10.42
C HIS A 474 -7.93 3.95 -9.67
N HIS A 475 -8.04 2.73 -9.15
CA HIS A 475 -9.07 2.39 -8.16
C HIS A 475 -8.64 2.87 -6.77
N GLY A 476 -9.60 3.16 -5.89
CA GLY A 476 -9.31 3.56 -4.52
C GLY A 476 -10.52 4.17 -3.83
N THR A 477 -10.33 4.69 -2.63
CA THR A 477 -11.42 5.22 -1.79
C THR A 477 -12.26 6.29 -2.48
N THR A 478 -11.63 7.16 -3.27
CA THR A 478 -12.34 8.24 -3.97
C THR A 478 -13.37 7.70 -4.95
N LEU A 479 -13.14 6.55 -5.59
CA LEU A 479 -14.08 5.94 -6.51
C LEU A 479 -15.41 5.58 -5.83
N GLU A 480 -15.34 4.86 -4.71
CA GLU A 480 -16.52 4.43 -3.97
C GLU A 480 -17.27 5.62 -3.34
N LEU A 481 -16.53 6.60 -2.79
CA LEU A 481 -17.12 7.83 -2.25
C LEU A 481 -17.84 8.64 -3.35
N ALA A 482 -17.23 8.79 -4.52
CA ALA A 482 -17.79 9.51 -5.65
C ALA A 482 -19.04 8.79 -6.22
N MET A 483 -19.01 7.46 -6.29
CA MET A 483 -20.15 6.65 -6.74
C MET A 483 -21.34 6.79 -5.79
N ALA A 484 -21.11 6.76 -4.47
CA ALA A 484 -22.15 7.04 -3.49
C ALA A 484 -22.69 8.48 -3.63
N ALA A 485 -21.79 9.45 -3.85
CA ALA A 485 -22.14 10.86 -3.97
C ALA A 485 -22.88 11.26 -5.26
N ASP A 486 -23.02 10.35 -6.22
CA ASP A 486 -23.60 10.60 -7.54
C ASP A 486 -22.75 11.58 -8.40
N VAL A 487 -21.43 11.58 -8.20
CA VAL A 487 -20.50 12.47 -8.93
C VAL A 487 -20.25 11.92 -10.35
N PRO A 488 -20.49 12.70 -11.42
CA PRO A 488 -20.09 12.32 -12.78
C PRO A 488 -18.60 12.03 -12.85
N MET A 489 -18.22 10.87 -13.39
CA MET A 489 -16.81 10.48 -13.43
C MET A 489 -16.41 9.67 -14.65
N VAL A 490 -15.16 9.82 -15.05
CA VAL A 490 -14.48 8.97 -16.02
C VAL A 490 -13.28 8.31 -15.34
N LEU A 491 -13.06 7.04 -15.62
CA LEU A 491 -11.99 6.23 -15.04
C LEU A 491 -11.06 5.81 -16.15
N PHE A 492 -9.75 5.83 -15.90
CA PHE A 492 -8.79 5.18 -16.78
C PHE A 492 -7.62 4.61 -16.02
N TRP A 493 -7.17 3.41 -16.34
CA TRP A 493 -5.87 2.93 -15.87
C TRP A 493 -5.42 1.73 -16.67
N ASN A 494 -4.11 1.50 -16.67
CA ASN A 494 -3.56 0.28 -17.22
C ASN A 494 -3.81 -0.91 -16.27
N MET A 495 -4.64 -1.86 -16.68
CA MET A 495 -4.93 -3.10 -15.94
C MET A 495 -3.72 -4.00 -15.74
N GLN A 496 -2.64 -3.80 -16.50
CA GLN A 496 -1.36 -4.48 -16.26
C GLN A 496 -0.62 -3.89 -15.07
N HIS A 497 -0.85 -2.65 -14.67
CA HIS A 497 -0.18 -2.07 -13.48
C HIS A 497 -1.12 -2.06 -12.27
N TRP A 498 -2.38 -1.66 -12.46
CA TRP A 498 -3.42 -1.62 -11.43
C TRP A 498 -4.31 -2.87 -11.50
N ARG A 499 -3.70 -4.04 -11.29
CA ARG A 499 -4.37 -5.33 -11.45
C ARG A 499 -5.44 -5.54 -10.38
N VAL A 500 -6.63 -5.95 -10.80
CA VAL A 500 -7.79 -6.19 -9.93
C VAL A 500 -8.20 -7.66 -9.91
N CYS A 501 -8.98 -8.06 -8.91
CA CYS A 501 -9.57 -9.39 -8.82
C CYS A 501 -10.64 -9.62 -9.91
N PRO A 502 -10.98 -10.88 -10.22
CA PRO A 502 -11.99 -11.21 -11.23
C PRO A 502 -13.35 -10.53 -11.01
N GLU A 503 -13.80 -10.38 -9.75
CA GLU A 503 -15.08 -9.75 -9.42
C GLU A 503 -15.10 -8.24 -9.70
N THR A 504 -13.94 -7.59 -9.62
CA THR A 504 -13.79 -6.18 -10.00
C THR A 504 -13.60 -6.04 -11.49
N GLU A 505 -12.87 -6.95 -12.15
CA GLU A 505 -12.74 -6.96 -13.61
C GLU A 505 -14.11 -7.11 -14.29
N GLU A 506 -14.96 -8.02 -13.82
CA GLU A 506 -16.35 -8.15 -14.27
C GLU A 506 -17.12 -6.84 -14.11
N ALA A 507 -17.01 -6.19 -12.94
CA ALA A 507 -17.73 -4.96 -12.65
C ALA A 507 -17.22 -3.76 -13.47
N LEU A 508 -15.92 -3.70 -13.79
CA LEU A 508 -15.34 -2.72 -14.70
C LEU A 508 -15.89 -2.89 -16.11
N GLY A 509 -16.23 -4.11 -16.54
CA GLY A 509 -16.90 -4.35 -17.81
C GLY A 509 -18.20 -3.56 -17.96
N TRP A 510 -19.01 -3.49 -16.90
CA TRP A 510 -20.26 -2.69 -16.92
C TRP A 510 -19.98 -1.20 -17.05
N LEU A 511 -18.91 -0.72 -16.39
CA LEU A 511 -18.48 0.67 -16.48
C LEU A 511 -17.86 0.97 -17.86
N GLU A 512 -17.16 0.03 -18.47
CA GLU A 512 -16.58 0.15 -19.81
C GLU A 512 -17.68 0.29 -20.87
N GLU A 513 -18.70 -0.58 -20.82
CA GLU A 513 -19.86 -0.55 -21.72
C GLU A 513 -20.65 0.77 -21.61
N ALA A 514 -20.75 1.35 -20.41
CA ALA A 514 -21.40 2.63 -20.18
C ALA A 514 -20.52 3.86 -20.52
N GLY A 515 -19.25 3.65 -20.91
CA GLY A 515 -18.29 4.71 -21.20
C GLY A 515 -17.74 5.41 -19.95
N ILE A 516 -17.93 4.85 -18.75
CA ILE A 516 -17.36 5.36 -17.50
C ILE A 516 -15.89 4.95 -17.38
N TYR A 517 -15.55 3.70 -17.69
CA TYR A 517 -14.18 3.19 -17.61
C TYR A 517 -13.54 3.04 -19.00
N HIS A 518 -12.26 3.40 -19.12
CA HIS A 518 -11.47 3.33 -20.34
C HIS A 518 -10.10 2.72 -20.07
N ARG A 519 -9.62 1.89 -20.99
CA ARG A 519 -8.31 1.21 -20.83
C ARG A 519 -7.10 2.10 -21.04
N THR A 520 -7.28 3.26 -21.69
CA THR A 520 -6.16 4.14 -22.06
C THR A 520 -6.48 5.61 -21.76
N PRO A 521 -5.46 6.42 -21.45
CA PRO A 521 -5.63 7.87 -21.24
C PRO A 521 -6.25 8.56 -22.47
N ALA A 522 -5.83 8.18 -23.68
CA ALA A 522 -6.35 8.77 -24.91
C ALA A 522 -7.84 8.47 -25.14
N ALA A 523 -8.30 7.23 -24.86
CA ALA A 523 -9.70 6.88 -24.99
C ALA A 523 -10.59 7.64 -23.99
N ALA A 524 -10.11 7.79 -22.75
CA ALA A 524 -10.78 8.60 -21.74
C ALA A 524 -10.90 10.06 -22.16
N ALA A 525 -9.81 10.70 -22.61
CA ALA A 525 -9.82 12.08 -23.08
C ALA A 525 -10.77 12.28 -24.27
N ALA A 526 -10.76 11.35 -25.23
CA ALA A 526 -11.68 11.37 -26.38
C ALA A 526 -13.15 11.21 -25.96
N HIS A 527 -13.44 10.39 -24.96
CA HIS A 527 -14.79 10.29 -24.40
C HIS A 527 -15.21 11.59 -23.72
N ILE A 528 -14.34 12.18 -22.90
CA ILE A 528 -14.59 13.47 -22.24
C ILE A 528 -14.88 14.57 -23.27
N ALA A 529 -14.11 14.64 -24.35
CA ALA A 529 -14.34 15.61 -25.41
C ALA A 529 -15.76 15.53 -26.02
N ARG A 530 -16.36 14.32 -26.08
CA ARG A 530 -17.72 14.12 -26.60
C ARG A 530 -18.81 14.53 -25.60
N ILE A 531 -18.57 14.30 -24.30
CA ILE A 531 -19.59 14.53 -23.26
C ILE A 531 -19.46 15.90 -22.60
N TRP A 532 -18.38 16.65 -22.83
CA TRP A 532 -18.05 17.85 -22.05
C TRP A 532 -19.14 18.93 -22.05
N ASP A 533 -19.81 19.08 -23.19
CA ASP A 533 -20.89 20.07 -23.36
C ASP A 533 -22.19 19.68 -22.64
N ASP A 534 -22.42 18.38 -22.40
CA ASP A 534 -23.59 17.86 -21.67
C ASP A 534 -23.24 16.65 -20.79
N VAL A 535 -22.37 16.88 -19.80
CA VAL A 535 -22.02 15.87 -18.80
C VAL A 535 -23.26 15.36 -18.04
N PRO A 536 -24.22 16.21 -17.60
CA PRO A 536 -25.44 15.75 -16.94
C PRO A 536 -26.29 14.82 -17.82
N GLY A 537 -26.47 15.16 -19.11
CA GLY A 537 -27.24 14.32 -20.04
C GLY A 537 -26.64 12.94 -20.22
N TRP A 538 -25.31 12.83 -20.36
CA TRP A 538 -24.62 11.54 -20.37
C TRP A 538 -24.75 10.80 -19.04
N TRP A 539 -24.49 11.48 -17.92
CA TRP A 539 -24.47 10.86 -16.59
C TRP A 539 -25.84 10.32 -16.15
N HIS A 540 -26.92 10.96 -16.59
CA HIS A 540 -28.29 10.55 -16.32
C HIS A 540 -28.91 9.64 -17.39
N SER A 541 -28.14 9.28 -18.43
CA SER A 541 -28.57 8.31 -19.43
C SER A 541 -28.87 6.94 -18.81
N ALA A 542 -29.79 6.20 -19.41
CA ALA A 542 -30.19 4.89 -18.89
C ALA A 542 -29.01 3.90 -18.74
N PRO A 543 -28.10 3.74 -19.74
CA PRO A 543 -26.97 2.82 -19.62
C PRO A 543 -26.02 3.17 -18.46
N VAL A 544 -25.72 4.46 -18.29
CA VAL A 544 -24.84 4.95 -17.20
C VAL A 544 -25.48 4.72 -15.84
N ARG A 545 -26.77 5.05 -15.69
CA ARG A 545 -27.49 4.82 -14.42
C ARG A 545 -27.55 3.35 -14.04
N GLU A 546 -27.76 2.46 -15.00
CA GLU A 546 -27.78 1.01 -14.76
C GLU A 546 -26.42 0.48 -14.32
N ALA A 547 -25.35 0.80 -15.06
CA ALA A 547 -24.00 0.37 -14.74
C ALA A 547 -23.57 0.85 -13.34
N ARG A 548 -23.87 2.11 -13.01
CA ARG A 548 -23.60 2.67 -11.69
C ARG A 548 -24.41 2.02 -10.58
N ALA A 549 -25.69 1.73 -10.80
CA ALA A 549 -26.51 1.06 -9.79
C ALA A 549 -25.94 -0.33 -9.46
N ARG A 550 -25.49 -1.07 -10.48
CA ARG A 550 -24.83 -2.38 -10.32
C ARG A 550 -23.50 -2.25 -9.57
N TRP A 551 -22.67 -1.27 -9.94
CA TRP A 551 -21.41 -1.00 -9.24
C TRP A 551 -21.64 -0.63 -7.78
N SER A 552 -22.52 0.34 -7.50
CA SER A 552 -22.78 0.83 -6.15
C SER A 552 -23.39 -0.24 -5.24
N ALA A 553 -24.25 -1.12 -5.77
CA ALA A 553 -24.76 -2.25 -5.01
C ALA A 553 -23.64 -3.20 -4.53
N ARG A 554 -22.53 -3.28 -5.28
CA ARG A 554 -21.39 -4.16 -4.97
C ARG A 554 -20.29 -3.47 -4.17
N TYR A 555 -19.94 -2.21 -4.45
CA TYR A 555 -18.76 -1.55 -3.87
C TYR A 555 -19.03 -0.23 -3.15
N ALA A 556 -20.23 0.35 -3.27
CA ALA A 556 -20.59 1.62 -2.64
C ALA A 556 -21.98 1.56 -2.00
N LEU A 557 -22.22 0.51 -1.19
CA LEU A 557 -23.53 0.19 -0.64
C LEU A 557 -24.03 1.32 0.26
N THR A 558 -25.24 1.79 -0.06
CA THR A 558 -26.04 2.72 0.75
C THR A 558 -27.42 2.11 1.00
N THR A 559 -28.20 2.68 1.91
CA THR A 559 -29.54 2.17 2.22
C THR A 559 -30.59 3.29 2.30
N ASP A 560 -31.80 2.95 1.89
CA ASP A 560 -33.03 3.74 2.12
C ASP A 560 -33.71 3.42 3.46
N ASP A 561 -33.31 2.31 4.10
CA ASP A 561 -33.77 1.95 5.45
C ASP A 561 -33.15 2.85 6.53
N ASP A 562 -33.68 2.73 7.75
CA ASP A 562 -33.02 3.28 8.94
C ASP A 562 -31.61 2.67 9.10
N PHE A 563 -30.60 3.50 8.82
CA PHE A 563 -29.19 3.16 8.90
C PHE A 563 -28.79 2.59 10.27
N ASP A 564 -29.24 3.19 11.37
CA ASP A 564 -28.88 2.74 12.72
C ASP A 564 -29.58 1.42 13.09
N ARG A 565 -30.79 1.19 12.55
CA ARG A 565 -31.49 -0.10 12.66
C ARG A 565 -30.73 -1.21 11.93
N VAL A 566 -30.31 -0.97 10.68
CA VAL A 566 -29.50 -1.93 9.89
C VAL A 566 -28.25 -2.32 10.68
N TRP A 567 -27.46 -1.34 11.12
CA TRP A 567 -26.25 -1.60 11.90
C TRP A 567 -26.53 -2.34 13.22
N THR A 568 -27.54 -1.92 13.98
CA THR A 568 -27.85 -2.56 15.26
C THR A 568 -28.29 -4.01 15.08
N GLN A 569 -29.03 -4.33 14.01
CA GLN A 569 -29.42 -5.70 13.67
C GLN A 569 -28.20 -6.52 13.28
N THR A 570 -27.38 -6.05 12.34
CA THR A 570 -26.15 -6.72 11.90
C THR A 570 -25.25 -7.05 13.09
N LEU A 571 -24.95 -6.07 13.95
CA LEU A 571 -24.04 -6.27 15.10
C LEU A 571 -24.59 -7.23 16.16
N ARG A 572 -25.91 -7.41 16.25
CA ARG A 572 -26.55 -8.38 17.16
C ARG A 572 -26.53 -9.81 16.62
N THR A 573 -26.36 -9.98 15.30
CA THR A 573 -26.40 -11.27 14.61
C THR A 573 -25.03 -11.78 14.16
N LEU A 574 -24.01 -10.91 14.08
CA LEU A 574 -22.60 -11.32 13.89
C LEU A 574 -22.24 -12.43 14.87
#